data_AF-A0A4U3AAC1-F1
#
_entry.id   AF-A0A4U3AAC1-F1
#
_cell.length_a   1.000
_cell.length_b   1.000
_cell.length_c   1.000
_cell.angle_alpha   90.00
_cell.angle_beta   90.00
_cell.angle_gamma   90.00
#
_symmetry.space_group_name_H-M   'P 1'
#
loop_
_entity.id
_entity.type
_entity.pdbx_description
1 polymer ?
#
loop_
_entity_poly.entity_id
_entity_poly.type
_entity_poly.pdbx_seq_one_letter_code
_entity_poly.pdbx_strand_id
1 'polypeptide(L)'
;IADGQLTQYRNGMKASPAYIQDSSGGKISINRSINTNPNQLVGNQNPRPIQQKPVISEPPLTVSHKVDNGHFYMSDLDQGGYKNVQMVVERDRSYMVATTTEGTVSRISPFGKGDTRLQTNQRIERICEVKDSSIKPKEEILVTHTQDEVVRAETQLNLSEHDPQNLIPFAPNPRLAQRKRRNDEHGKYGVTSL
;
A
#
# COMPACT_ATOMS: atom_id res chain seq x y z
N ILE A 1 -6.17 46.38 -23.37
CA ILE A 1 -6.88 45.11 -23.65
C ILE A 1 -7.79 45.39 -24.82
N ALA A 2 -7.60 44.69 -25.93
CA ALA A 2 -8.50 44.70 -27.08
C ALA A 2 -8.95 43.25 -27.31
N ASP A 3 -10.24 43.03 -27.57
CA ASP A 3 -10.84 41.70 -27.78
C ASP A 3 -10.51 40.64 -26.71
N GLY A 4 -10.46 41.06 -25.44
CA GLY A 4 -10.22 40.14 -24.30
C GLY A 4 -8.79 39.62 -24.18
N GLN A 5 -7.85 40.08 -25.01
CA GLN A 5 -6.42 39.75 -24.90
C GLN A 5 -5.58 40.95 -24.46
N LEU A 6 -4.54 40.68 -23.66
CA LEU A 6 -3.54 41.69 -23.31
C LEU A 6 -2.61 41.92 -24.49
N THR A 7 -2.93 42.93 -25.29
CA THR A 7 -2.03 43.46 -26.32
C THR A 7 -1.02 44.42 -25.70
N GLN A 8 0.26 44.25 -26.02
CA GLN A 8 1.29 45.22 -25.64
C GLN A 8 1.01 46.54 -26.37
N TYR A 9 0.89 47.65 -25.64
CA TYR A 9 0.70 48.97 -26.22
C TYR A 9 1.96 49.37 -27.01
N ARG A 10 1.85 49.51 -28.33
CA ARG A 10 2.97 49.81 -29.23
C ARG A 10 2.88 51.25 -29.72
N ASN A 11 3.39 52.19 -28.94
CA ASN A 11 3.82 53.49 -29.45
C ASN A 11 5.36 53.51 -29.52
N GLY A 12 5.90 53.53 -30.73
CA GLY A 12 7.32 53.84 -31.00
C GLY A 12 8.36 52.93 -30.35
N MET A 13 8.73 51.84 -31.04
CA MET A 13 9.99 51.08 -30.90
C MET A 13 10.82 51.31 -29.63
N LYS A 14 10.56 50.53 -28.57
CA LYS A 14 11.60 50.03 -27.67
C LYS A 14 11.20 48.63 -27.24
N ALA A 15 11.85 47.60 -27.77
CA ALA A 15 11.93 46.33 -27.07
C ALA A 15 12.39 46.65 -25.64
N SER A 16 11.71 46.15 -24.61
CA SER A 16 12.16 46.34 -23.22
C SER A 16 13.62 45.88 -23.17
N PRO A 17 14.60 46.78 -22.97
CA PRO A 17 16.01 46.39 -23.00
C PRO A 17 16.22 45.46 -21.83
N ALA A 18 16.59 44.21 -22.14
CA ALA A 18 16.96 43.28 -21.11
C ALA A 18 18.18 43.84 -20.40
N TYR A 19 18.22 43.76 -19.07
CA TYR A 19 19.39 44.15 -18.29
C TYR A 19 19.66 43.08 -17.24
N ILE A 20 20.93 42.92 -16.90
CA ILE A 20 21.36 42.11 -15.75
C ILE A 20 21.65 43.08 -14.62
N GLN A 21 21.10 42.81 -13.44
CA GLN A 21 21.39 43.57 -12.23
C GLN A 21 22.54 42.89 -11.49
N ASP A 22 23.62 43.61 -11.24
CA ASP A 22 24.70 43.14 -10.38
C ASP A 22 24.28 43.22 -8.89
N SER A 23 24.96 42.47 -8.03
CA SER A 23 24.75 42.41 -6.58
C SER A 23 24.83 43.79 -5.91
N SER A 24 25.53 44.73 -6.54
CA SER A 24 25.64 46.15 -6.14
C SER A 24 24.45 47.03 -6.57
N GLY A 25 23.48 46.47 -7.32
CA GLY A 25 22.32 47.18 -7.86
C GLY A 25 22.57 47.88 -9.21
N GLY A 26 23.77 47.78 -9.76
CA GLY A 26 24.09 48.32 -11.09
C GLY A 26 23.37 47.58 -12.21
N LYS A 27 22.84 48.31 -13.20
CA LYS A 27 22.13 47.73 -14.36
C LYS A 27 23.06 47.65 -15.57
N ILE A 28 23.32 46.44 -16.05
CA ILE A 28 24.11 46.17 -17.26
C ILE A 28 23.13 45.88 -18.39
N SER A 29 23.08 46.76 -19.39
CA SER A 29 22.19 46.58 -20.55
C SER A 29 22.70 45.42 -21.41
N ILE A 30 21.82 44.46 -21.72
CA ILE A 30 22.12 43.33 -22.61
C ILE A 30 21.25 43.40 -23.87
N ASN A 31 21.86 43.17 -25.02
CA ASN A 31 21.16 43.14 -26.30
C ASN A 31 20.50 41.76 -26.51
N ARG A 32 19.44 41.48 -25.74
CA ARG A 32 18.65 40.25 -25.84
C ARG A 32 17.18 40.60 -25.99
N SER A 33 16.53 40.03 -26.99
CA SER A 33 15.07 40.12 -27.14
C SER A 33 14.38 39.18 -26.16
N ILE A 34 13.50 39.72 -25.30
CA ILE A 34 12.64 38.93 -24.41
C ILE A 34 11.39 38.56 -25.21
N ASN A 35 11.34 37.33 -25.71
CA ASN A 35 10.17 36.78 -26.39
C ASN A 35 9.21 36.16 -25.36
N THR A 36 8.49 37.00 -24.61
CA THR A 36 7.47 36.54 -23.65
C THR A 36 6.09 36.96 -24.13
N ASN A 37 5.17 36.00 -24.20
CA ASN A 37 3.76 36.29 -24.43
C ASN A 37 3.11 36.67 -23.09
N PRO A 38 2.60 37.90 -22.93
CA PRO A 38 2.02 38.35 -21.66
C PRO A 38 0.81 37.50 -21.23
N ASN A 39 0.09 36.87 -22.16
CA ASN A 39 -1.04 36.00 -21.82
C ASN A 39 -0.61 34.69 -21.13
N GLN A 40 0.66 34.28 -21.24
CA GLN A 40 1.20 33.09 -20.55
C GLN A 40 1.57 33.36 -19.09
N LEU A 41 1.62 34.63 -18.66
CA LEU A 41 1.94 35.02 -17.29
C LEU A 41 0.69 35.08 -16.39
N VAL A 42 -0.49 35.23 -16.98
CA VAL A 42 -1.75 35.46 -16.25
C VAL A 42 -2.63 34.20 -16.20
N GLY A 43 -2.24 33.12 -16.89
CA GLY A 43 -2.97 31.85 -16.92
C GLY A 43 -2.23 30.72 -16.18
N ASN A 44 -2.96 29.96 -15.35
CA ASN A 44 -2.46 28.74 -14.73
C ASN A 44 -1.93 27.77 -15.81
N GLN A 45 -0.63 27.53 -15.79
CA GLN A 45 0.04 26.72 -16.79
C GLN A 45 -0.33 25.23 -16.62
N ASN A 46 -0.88 24.65 -17.70
CA ASN A 46 -1.09 23.23 -17.98
C ASN A 46 -2.19 22.49 -17.19
N PRO A 47 -3.40 22.32 -17.76
CA PRO A 47 -4.08 21.06 -17.58
C PRO A 47 -3.26 20.03 -18.35
N ARG A 48 -2.32 19.37 -17.68
CA ARG A 48 -1.86 18.08 -18.21
C ARG A 48 -3.15 17.26 -18.37
N PRO A 49 -3.49 16.72 -19.56
CA PRO A 49 -4.56 15.75 -19.62
C PRO A 49 -4.16 14.69 -18.61
N ILE A 50 -5.05 14.42 -17.65
CA ILE A 50 -4.89 13.35 -16.70
C ILE A 50 -4.67 12.12 -17.58
N GLN A 51 -3.42 11.66 -17.70
CA GLN A 51 -3.14 10.34 -18.21
C GLN A 51 -3.80 9.44 -17.17
N GLN A 52 -5.05 9.09 -17.42
CA GLN A 52 -5.73 8.04 -16.72
C GLN A 52 -4.82 6.84 -16.92
N LYS A 53 -4.08 6.48 -15.87
CA LYS A 53 -3.45 5.18 -15.81
C LYS A 53 -4.53 4.19 -16.22
N PRO A 54 -4.28 3.28 -17.19
CA PRO A 54 -5.24 2.24 -17.46
C PRO A 54 -5.57 1.59 -16.12
N VAL A 55 -6.84 1.69 -15.73
CA VAL A 55 -7.37 0.91 -14.62
C VAL A 55 -7.21 -0.52 -15.13
N ILE A 56 -6.15 -1.18 -14.69
CA ILE A 56 -5.98 -2.60 -14.88
C ILE A 56 -7.18 -3.21 -14.16
N SER A 57 -8.23 -3.51 -14.92
CA SER A 57 -9.35 -4.31 -14.46
C SER A 57 -8.87 -5.75 -14.42
N GLU A 58 -7.90 -6.03 -13.52
CA GLU A 58 -7.82 -7.37 -13.00
C GLU A 58 -9.19 -7.64 -12.37
N PRO A 59 -9.88 -8.75 -12.74
CA PRO A 59 -11.07 -9.13 -12.02
C PRO A 59 -10.70 -9.15 -10.53
N PRO A 60 -11.48 -8.53 -9.65
CA PRO A 60 -11.18 -8.60 -8.23
C PRO A 60 -11.13 -10.08 -7.90
N LEU A 61 -9.94 -10.60 -7.59
CA LEU A 61 -9.81 -11.91 -6.98
C LEU A 61 -10.74 -11.83 -5.77
N THR A 62 -11.91 -12.48 -5.83
CA THR A 62 -12.91 -12.51 -4.77
C THR A 62 -12.42 -13.43 -3.64
N VAL A 63 -11.13 -13.35 -3.34
CA VAL A 63 -10.50 -13.94 -2.19
C VAL A 63 -10.87 -13.00 -1.06
N SER A 64 -11.98 -13.30 -0.39
CA SER A 64 -12.42 -12.55 0.78
C SER A 64 -11.25 -12.41 1.76
N HIS A 65 -10.64 -11.22 1.80
CA HIS A 65 -9.58 -10.86 2.74
C HIS A 65 -10.13 -10.70 4.17
N LYS A 66 -11.45 -10.84 4.36
CA LYS A 66 -12.07 -10.82 5.66
C LYS A 66 -11.84 -12.15 6.35
N VAL A 67 -11.32 -12.04 7.57
CA VAL A 67 -11.21 -13.12 8.53
C VAL A 67 -12.62 -13.49 9.00
N ASP A 68 -12.81 -14.69 9.56
CA ASP A 68 -14.15 -15.16 9.94
C ASP A 68 -14.79 -14.23 10.99
N ASN A 69 -13.99 -13.63 11.88
CA ASN A 69 -14.39 -12.63 12.86
C ASN A 69 -14.20 -11.16 12.41
N GLY A 70 -13.97 -10.92 11.11
CA GLY A 70 -13.80 -9.57 10.55
C GLY A 70 -12.34 -9.09 10.50
N HIS A 71 -12.00 -8.11 11.35
CA HIS A 71 -10.64 -7.59 11.47
C HIS A 71 -9.94 -8.28 12.63
N PHE A 72 -8.77 -8.85 12.37
CA PHE A 72 -7.97 -9.55 13.37
C PHE A 72 -6.55 -8.99 13.39
N TYR A 73 -6.05 -8.69 14.58
CA TYR A 73 -4.71 -8.14 14.78
C TYR A 73 -3.91 -8.98 15.77
N MET A 74 -2.59 -8.79 15.78
CA MET A 74 -1.70 -9.49 16.72
C MET A 74 -2.11 -9.30 18.19
N SER A 75 -2.62 -8.11 18.53
CA SER A 75 -3.12 -7.80 19.87
C SER A 75 -4.27 -8.69 20.31
N ASP A 76 -5.09 -9.19 19.38
CA ASP A 76 -6.25 -10.03 19.70
C ASP A 76 -5.82 -11.45 20.06
N LEU A 77 -4.66 -11.86 19.55
CA LEU A 77 -4.04 -13.12 19.89
C LEU A 77 -3.42 -13.07 21.30
N ASP A 78 -2.75 -11.96 21.64
CA ASP A 78 -2.18 -11.72 22.98
C ASP A 78 -3.25 -11.58 24.08
N GLN A 79 -4.48 -11.20 23.73
CA GLN A 79 -5.61 -11.06 24.67
C GLN A 79 -6.13 -12.41 25.23
N GLY A 80 -5.61 -13.56 24.75
CA GLY A 80 -5.85 -14.87 25.37
C GLY A 80 -7.14 -15.58 24.94
N GLY A 81 -7.84 -15.07 23.91
CA GLY A 81 -9.06 -15.70 23.36
C GLY A 81 -8.81 -16.89 22.42
N TYR A 82 -7.54 -17.17 22.09
CA TYR A 82 -7.16 -18.14 21.06
C TYR A 82 -6.05 -19.07 21.55
N LYS A 83 -6.12 -20.33 21.14
CA LYS A 83 -5.18 -21.41 21.44
C LYS A 83 -4.85 -22.17 20.16
N ASN A 84 -3.78 -22.98 20.19
CA ASN A 84 -3.38 -23.84 19.08
C ASN A 84 -3.29 -23.09 17.75
N VAL A 85 -2.44 -22.06 17.72
CA VAL A 85 -2.22 -21.26 16.53
C VAL A 85 -1.47 -22.09 15.51
N GLN A 86 -2.03 -22.20 14.31
CA GLN A 86 -1.48 -23.01 13.25
C GLN A 86 -1.52 -22.24 11.93
N MET A 87 -0.43 -22.32 11.17
CA MET A 87 -0.36 -21.83 9.82
C MET A 87 -0.67 -22.97 8.85
N VAL A 88 -1.58 -22.73 7.92
CA VAL A 88 -1.89 -23.64 6.82
C VAL A 88 -1.35 -23.03 5.53
N VAL A 89 -0.45 -23.74 4.86
CA VAL A 89 0.11 -23.37 3.57
C VAL A 89 -0.36 -24.36 2.52
N GLU A 90 -1.11 -23.88 1.54
CA GLU A 90 -1.54 -24.62 0.37
C GLU A 90 -0.79 -24.09 -0.86
N ARG A 91 -1.03 -24.71 -2.03
CA ARG A 91 -0.42 -24.31 -3.30
C ARG A 91 -0.69 -22.84 -3.66
N ASP A 92 -1.95 -22.43 -3.57
CA ASP A 92 -2.39 -21.13 -4.09
C ASP A 92 -2.55 -20.06 -2.99
N ARG A 93 -2.63 -20.47 -1.72
CA ARG A 93 -2.91 -19.59 -0.60
C ARG A 93 -2.26 -20.06 0.70
N SER A 94 -2.05 -19.13 1.61
CA SER A 94 -1.67 -19.42 3.01
C SER A 94 -2.57 -18.64 3.97
N TYR A 95 -2.82 -19.21 5.14
CA TYR A 95 -3.63 -18.56 6.16
C TYR A 95 -3.33 -19.13 7.54
N MET A 96 -3.72 -18.40 8.57
CA MET A 96 -3.62 -18.79 9.98
C MET A 96 -4.98 -19.23 10.49
N VAL A 97 -4.98 -20.29 11.27
CA VAL A 97 -6.13 -20.78 12.03
C VAL A 97 -5.76 -20.84 13.50
N ALA A 98 -6.76 -20.63 14.36
CA ALA A 98 -6.62 -20.87 15.78
C ALA A 98 -7.91 -21.44 16.35
N THR A 99 -7.77 -22.16 17.45
CA THR A 99 -8.90 -22.65 18.23
C THR A 99 -9.31 -21.57 19.22
N THR A 100 -10.55 -21.10 19.14
CA THR A 100 -11.13 -20.20 20.14
C THR A 100 -11.24 -20.92 21.49
N THR A 101 -11.35 -20.18 22.59
CA THR A 101 -11.63 -20.75 23.93
C THR A 101 -12.86 -21.66 23.98
N GLU A 102 -13.83 -21.43 23.09
CA GLU A 102 -15.04 -22.23 22.91
C GLU A 102 -14.79 -23.58 22.21
N GLY A 103 -13.57 -23.84 21.73
CA GLY A 103 -13.18 -25.06 21.02
C GLY A 103 -13.45 -25.02 19.51
N THR A 104 -13.96 -23.91 18.98
CA THR A 104 -14.19 -23.73 17.54
C THR A 104 -12.89 -23.37 16.81
N VAL A 105 -12.62 -24.00 15.68
CA VAL A 105 -11.48 -23.65 14.82
C VAL A 105 -11.93 -22.54 13.88
N SER A 106 -11.32 -21.37 14.03
CA SER A 106 -11.61 -20.20 13.21
C SER A 106 -10.36 -19.74 12.47
N ARG A 107 -10.52 -19.26 11.24
CA ARG A 107 -9.43 -18.59 10.55
C ARG A 107 -9.22 -17.23 11.21
N ILE A 108 -7.96 -16.87 11.44
CA ILE A 108 -7.56 -15.64 12.14
C ILE A 108 -6.70 -14.70 11.27
N SER A 109 -6.39 -15.07 10.03
CA SER A 109 -5.69 -14.19 9.08
C SER A 109 -6.41 -14.08 7.74
N PRO A 110 -6.17 -12.98 7.00
CA PRO A 110 -6.44 -12.95 5.57
C PRO A 110 -5.67 -14.05 4.84
N PHE A 111 -6.09 -14.33 3.60
CA PHE A 111 -5.32 -15.19 2.71
C PHE A 111 -4.08 -14.45 2.20
N GLY A 112 -2.92 -15.06 2.44
CA GLY A 112 -1.63 -14.71 1.85
C GLY A 112 -1.32 -15.57 0.63
N LYS A 113 -0.11 -15.39 0.08
CA LYS A 113 0.40 -16.18 -1.03
C LYS A 113 0.65 -17.63 -0.60
N GLY A 114 0.39 -18.58 -1.50
CA GLY A 114 0.70 -20.00 -1.29
C GLY A 114 2.10 -20.39 -1.74
N ASP A 115 2.43 -21.67 -1.57
CA ASP A 115 3.69 -22.26 -2.02
C ASP A 115 3.47 -23.13 -3.26
N THR A 116 3.93 -22.64 -4.41
CA THR A 116 3.74 -23.30 -5.71
C THR A 116 4.45 -24.65 -5.84
N ARG A 117 5.33 -25.00 -4.89
CA ARG A 117 6.01 -26.31 -4.85
C ARG A 117 5.08 -27.42 -4.34
N LEU A 118 4.00 -27.06 -3.64
CA LEU A 118 3.00 -28.01 -3.19
C LEU A 118 2.06 -28.44 -4.32
N GLN A 119 1.66 -29.72 -4.27
CA GLN A 119 0.58 -30.23 -5.10
C GLN A 119 -0.77 -29.75 -4.56
N THR A 120 -1.82 -29.74 -5.39
CA THR A 120 -3.17 -29.27 -4.99
C THR A 120 -3.77 -30.08 -3.84
N ASN A 121 -3.37 -31.33 -3.68
CA ASN A 121 -3.81 -32.22 -2.60
C ASN A 121 -2.88 -32.22 -1.37
N GLN A 122 -1.82 -31.41 -1.39
CA GLN A 122 -0.87 -31.29 -0.29
C GLN A 122 -1.05 -29.94 0.40
N ARG A 123 -0.93 -29.96 1.73
CA ARG A 123 -0.85 -28.75 2.54
C ARG A 123 0.18 -28.93 3.63
N ILE A 124 0.88 -27.85 3.97
CA ILE A 124 1.77 -27.82 5.12
C ILE A 124 1.00 -27.21 6.28
N GLU A 125 1.01 -27.93 7.38
CA GLU A 125 0.41 -27.57 8.65
C GLU A 125 1.55 -27.23 9.61
N ARG A 126 1.73 -25.94 9.95
CA ARG A 126 2.76 -25.52 10.90
C ARG A 126 2.18 -25.10 12.21
N ILE A 127 2.62 -25.74 13.28
CA ILE A 127 2.23 -25.35 14.63
C ILE A 127 3.09 -24.16 15.04
N CYS A 128 2.44 -23.08 15.46
CA CYS A 128 3.10 -21.85 15.85
C CYS A 128 2.95 -21.58 17.34
N GLU A 129 4.04 -21.17 17.97
CA GLU A 129 4.03 -20.63 19.33
C GLU A 129 3.94 -19.11 19.25
N VAL A 130 3.06 -18.51 20.05
CA VAL A 130 2.95 -17.06 20.15
C VAL A 130 3.51 -16.62 21.49
N LYS A 131 4.50 -15.74 21.43
CA LYS A 131 5.16 -15.16 22.59
C LYS A 131 5.54 -13.72 22.29
N ASP A 132 5.26 -12.82 23.23
CA ASP A 132 5.65 -11.40 23.17
C ASP A 132 5.23 -10.71 21.84
N SER A 133 3.99 -10.92 21.39
CA SER A 133 3.47 -10.42 20.10
C SER A 133 4.24 -10.90 18.85
N SER A 134 5.02 -11.98 18.99
CA SER A 134 5.75 -12.64 17.90
C SER A 134 5.31 -14.09 17.76
N ILE A 135 5.14 -14.52 16.52
CA ILE A 135 4.75 -15.87 16.14
C ILE A 135 5.99 -16.60 15.65
N LYS A 136 6.33 -17.70 16.31
CA LYS A 136 7.46 -18.55 15.92
C LYS A 136 6.96 -19.94 15.50
N PRO A 137 7.40 -20.46 14.34
CA PRO A 137 7.07 -21.83 13.96
C PRO A 137 7.81 -22.79 14.89
N LYS A 138 7.08 -23.80 15.39
CA LYS A 138 7.63 -24.85 16.26
C LYS A 138 7.82 -26.15 15.49
N GLU A 139 6.78 -26.59 14.79
CA GLU A 139 6.72 -27.88 14.10
C GLU A 139 6.05 -27.71 12.73
N GLU A 140 6.48 -28.49 11.73
CA GLU A 140 5.88 -28.52 10.39
C GLU A 140 5.47 -29.95 10.03
N ILE A 141 4.20 -30.11 9.64
CA ILE A 141 3.60 -31.38 9.25
C ILE A 141 3.15 -31.26 7.80
N LEU A 142 3.65 -32.14 6.93
CA LEU A 142 3.13 -32.27 5.58
C LEU A 142 1.90 -33.17 5.60
N VAL A 143 0.75 -32.62 5.19
CA VAL A 143 -0.51 -33.34 5.10
C VAL A 143 -0.84 -33.56 3.63
N THR A 144 -0.86 -34.83 3.22
CA THR A 144 -1.25 -35.23 1.86
C THR A 144 -2.63 -35.86 1.91
N HIS A 145 -3.59 -35.27 1.19
CA HIS A 145 -4.91 -35.82 1.01
C HIS A 145 -4.89 -36.76 -0.20
N THR A 146 -5.05 -38.06 0.06
CA THR A 146 -5.34 -39.06 -0.97
C THR A 146 -6.82 -39.40 -0.90
N GLN A 147 -7.42 -39.92 -1.98
CA GLN A 147 -8.88 -40.14 -2.07
C GLN A 147 -9.48 -40.94 -0.90
N ASP A 148 -8.69 -41.83 -0.28
CA ASP A 148 -9.15 -42.69 0.82
C ASP A 148 -8.42 -42.45 2.16
N GLU A 149 -7.32 -41.68 2.20
CA GLU A 149 -6.51 -41.54 3.43
C GLU A 149 -5.80 -40.18 3.52
N VAL A 150 -5.77 -39.64 4.75
CA VAL A 150 -5.01 -38.43 5.10
C VAL A 150 -3.69 -38.85 5.74
N VAL A 151 -2.61 -38.80 4.96
CA VAL A 151 -1.27 -39.14 5.44
C VAL A 151 -0.62 -37.89 6.02
N ARG A 152 -0.25 -37.95 7.31
CA ARG A 152 0.49 -36.91 8.02
C ARG A 152 1.94 -37.34 8.17
N ALA A 153 2.84 -36.68 7.47
CA ALA A 153 4.28 -36.90 7.61
C ALA A 153 4.88 -35.75 8.41
N GLU A 154 5.46 -36.05 9.56
CA GLU A 154 6.30 -35.10 10.29
C GLU A 154 7.57 -34.83 9.47
N THR A 155 7.92 -33.55 9.35
CA THR A 155 9.00 -33.10 8.46
C THR A 155 9.93 -32.13 9.17
N GLN A 156 11.13 -31.97 8.62
CA GLN A 156 12.06 -30.96 9.10
C GLN A 156 11.50 -29.55 8.85
N LEU A 157 11.78 -28.62 9.76
CA LEU A 157 11.46 -27.19 9.60
C LEU A 157 12.02 -26.68 8.26
N ASN A 158 11.32 -25.72 7.64
CA ASN A 158 11.63 -25.06 6.36
C ASN A 158 11.03 -25.68 5.08
N LEU A 159 9.87 -26.34 5.13
CA LEU A 159 9.21 -26.77 3.89
C LEU A 159 8.72 -25.59 3.05
N SER A 160 8.34 -24.47 3.69
CA SER A 160 7.92 -23.23 3.02
C SER A 160 8.72 -22.00 3.45
N GLU A 161 8.95 -21.07 2.53
CA GLU A 161 9.60 -19.78 2.85
C GLU A 161 8.64 -18.79 3.53
N HIS A 162 7.35 -19.12 3.60
CA HIS A 162 6.35 -18.21 4.14
C HIS A 162 6.48 -18.04 5.65
N ASP A 163 6.68 -16.81 6.11
CA ASP A 163 6.74 -16.49 7.53
C ASP A 163 5.33 -16.31 8.11
N PRO A 164 4.93 -17.06 9.17
CA PRO A 164 3.63 -16.88 9.82
C PRO A 164 3.42 -15.46 10.37
N GLN A 165 4.48 -14.74 10.75
CA GLN A 165 4.39 -13.37 11.28
C GLN A 165 3.76 -12.40 10.27
N ASN A 166 3.95 -12.64 8.97
CA ASN A 166 3.47 -11.75 7.91
C ASN A 166 1.97 -11.91 7.61
N LEU A 167 1.33 -12.96 8.12
CA LEU A 167 -0.08 -13.22 7.86
C LEU A 167 -1.01 -12.43 8.79
N ILE A 168 -0.56 -12.11 10.01
CA ILE A 168 -1.36 -11.37 10.98
C ILE A 168 -0.88 -9.92 11.04
N PRO A 169 -1.71 -8.95 10.62
CA PRO A 169 -1.31 -7.55 10.65
C PRO A 169 -1.22 -7.02 12.09
N PHE A 170 -0.34 -6.04 12.29
CA PHE A 170 -0.34 -5.25 13.51
C PHE A 170 -1.50 -4.24 13.51
N ALA A 171 -2.03 -3.95 14.70
CA ALA A 171 -3.05 -2.93 14.86
C ALA A 171 -2.53 -1.57 14.35
N PRO A 172 -3.32 -0.84 13.56
CA PRO A 172 -2.89 0.44 13.01
C PRO A 172 -2.65 1.46 14.15
N ASN A 173 -1.52 2.16 14.11
CA ASN A 173 -1.23 3.20 15.10
C ASN A 173 -2.24 4.35 14.97
N PRO A 174 -3.07 4.63 16.01
CA PRO A 174 -4.16 5.60 15.91
C PRO A 174 -3.64 7.02 15.67
N ARG A 175 -2.49 7.38 16.24
CA ARG A 175 -1.88 8.72 16.05
C ARG A 175 -1.43 8.91 14.61
N LEU A 176 -0.83 7.87 14.01
CA LEU A 176 -0.42 7.90 12.62
C LEU A 176 -1.64 7.95 11.69
N ALA A 177 -2.68 7.18 11.98
CA ALA A 177 -3.92 7.17 11.22
C ALA A 177 -4.61 8.55 11.22
N GLN A 178 -4.70 9.20 12.38
CA GLN A 178 -5.22 10.57 12.50
C GLN A 178 -4.38 11.59 11.72
N ARG A 179 -3.04 11.48 11.76
CA ARG A 179 -2.17 12.35 10.97
C ARG A 179 -2.37 12.16 9.47
N LYS A 180 -2.50 10.92 9.01
CA LYS A 180 -2.79 10.62 7.59
C LYS A 180 -4.13 11.20 7.17
N ARG A 181 -5.20 10.97 7.94
CA ARG A 181 -6.52 11.55 7.67
C ARG A 181 -6.47 13.08 7.53
N ARG A 182 -5.83 13.78 8.47
CA ARG A 182 -5.64 15.23 8.37
C ARG A 182 -4.84 15.64 7.13
N ASN A 183 -3.79 14.89 6.76
CA ASN A 183 -3.03 15.19 5.54
C ASN A 183 -3.85 14.94 4.26
N ASP A 184 -4.70 13.92 4.26
CA ASP A 184 -5.58 13.60 3.13
C ASP A 184 -6.71 14.63 3.01
N GLU A 185 -7.26 15.10 4.14
CA GLU A 185 -8.25 16.19 4.22
C GLU A 185 -7.69 17.55 3.83
N HIS A 186 -6.43 17.84 4.18
CA HIS A 186 -5.81 19.14 3.91
C HIS A 186 -4.99 19.18 2.60
N GLY A 187 -4.88 18.06 1.88
CA GLY A 187 -4.05 17.95 0.69
C GLY A 187 -2.55 18.15 0.96
N LYS A 188 -1.72 17.91 -0.05
CA LYS A 188 -0.24 17.99 0.04
C LYS A 188 0.29 19.39 0.37
N TYR A 189 -0.58 20.39 0.31
CA TYR A 189 -0.35 21.80 0.66
C TYR A 189 -1.60 22.23 1.41
N GLY A 190 -1.51 22.41 2.73
CA GLY A 190 -2.65 22.69 3.62
C GLY A 190 -3.46 23.93 3.24
N VAL A 191 -4.28 23.83 2.18
CA VAL A 191 -5.19 24.87 1.72
C VAL A 191 -6.59 24.42 2.12
N THR A 192 -7.06 24.95 3.24
CA THR A 192 -8.47 24.96 3.57
C THR A 192 -9.18 25.88 2.58
N SER A 193 -9.99 25.34 1.68
CA SER A 193 -10.97 26.15 0.95
C SER A 193 -11.98 26.70 1.97
N LEU A 194 -11.92 28.02 2.18
CA LEU A 194 -12.98 28.82 2.79
C LEU A 194 -14.08 29.08 1.76
#